data_AF-A0A4C1T9V2-F1
#
_entry.id   AF-A0A4C1T9V2-F1
#
_cell.length_a   1.000
_cell.length_b   1.000
_cell.length_c   1.000
_cell.angle_alpha   90.00
_cell.angle_beta   90.00
_cell.angle_gamma   90.00
#
_symmetry.space_group_name_H-M   'P 1'
#
loop_
_entity.id
_entity.type
_entity.pdbx_description
1 polymer ?
#
loop_
_entity_poly.entity_id
_entity_poly.type
_entity_poly.pdbx_seq_one_letter_code
_entity_poly.pdbx_strand_id
1 'polypeptide(L)'
;MAKSSANICLRFCNEKCYFLTASLRPCVVEPFEANEDNDGLPEKSLNKKLAEFNHERNVGPRFAEVGSFEHEYGTRWKQLLELFKTKQEALKRELKMEEKTRSSNGIRSI
;
A
#
# COMPACT_ATOMS: atom_id res chain seq x y z
N MET A 1 11.06 -15.09 23.87
CA MET A 1 12.22 -14.17 23.87
C MET A 1 12.36 -13.31 22.60
N ALA A 2 11.83 -13.70 21.43
CA ALA A 2 12.08 -13.00 20.15
C ALA A 2 11.42 -11.61 19.96
N LYS A 3 10.26 -11.33 20.56
CA LYS A 3 9.54 -10.05 20.37
C LYS A 3 10.33 -8.82 20.89
N SER A 4 11.12 -8.99 21.96
CA SER A 4 11.93 -7.91 22.53
C SER A 4 13.06 -7.49 21.59
N SER A 5 13.78 -8.45 21.02
CA SER A 5 14.91 -8.22 20.11
C SER A 5 14.47 -7.53 18.82
N ALA A 6 13.32 -7.93 18.25
CA ALA A 6 12.75 -7.31 17.06
C ALA A 6 12.40 -5.82 17.29
N ASN A 7 11.77 -5.51 18.42
CA ASN A 7 11.42 -4.13 18.78
C ASN A 7 12.67 -3.27 19.01
N ILE A 8 13.71 -3.83 19.64
CA ILE A 8 14.99 -3.14 19.82
C ILE A 8 15.63 -2.86 18.45
N CYS A 9 15.68 -3.84 17.56
CA CYS A 9 16.22 -3.66 16.20
C CYS A 9 15.48 -2.55 15.44
N LEU A 10 14.14 -2.57 15.47
CA LEU A 10 13.30 -1.55 14.85
C LEU A 10 13.64 -0.14 15.38
N ARG A 11 13.72 0.02 16.72
CA ARG A 11 14.09 1.31 17.33
C ARG A 11 15.46 1.77 16.86
N PHE A 12 16.47 0.90 16.92
CA PHE A 12 17.84 1.27 16.56
C PHE A 12 18.00 1.61 15.07
N CYS A 13 17.36 0.89 14.17
CA CYS A 13 17.44 1.17 12.72
C CYS A 13 16.67 2.43 12.32
N ASN A 14 15.67 2.84 13.10
CA ASN A 14 14.96 4.10 12.89
C ASN A 14 15.72 5.31 13.47
N GLU A 15 16.44 5.14 14.58
CA GLU A 15 17.23 6.22 15.21
C GLU A 15 18.63 6.38 14.61
N LYS A 16 19.20 5.32 14.03
CA LYS A 16 20.60 5.28 13.55
C LYS A 16 20.69 4.71 12.13
N CYS A 17 21.77 5.06 11.43
CA CYS A 17 22.07 4.49 10.11
C CYS A 17 22.74 3.11 10.26
N TYR A 18 22.01 2.05 9.94
CA TYR A 18 22.55 0.68 9.91
C TYR A 18 22.86 0.26 8.46
N PHE A 19 24.14 -0.02 8.16
CA PHE A 19 24.60 -0.43 6.83
C PHE A 19 25.04 -1.90 6.85
N LEU A 20 24.66 -2.66 5.82
CA LEU A 20 25.05 -4.08 5.67
C LEU A 20 26.28 -4.29 4.80
N THR A 21 26.66 -3.29 4.00
CA THR A 21 27.75 -3.37 3.02
C THR A 21 28.53 -2.06 3.01
N ALA A 22 29.60 -1.98 2.21
CA ALA A 22 30.31 -0.72 1.96
C ALA A 22 29.45 0.36 1.29
N SER A 23 28.30 -0.02 0.71
CA SER A 23 27.35 0.95 0.15
C SER A 23 26.67 1.76 1.26
N LEU A 24 26.70 3.09 1.15
CA LEU A 24 26.08 4.04 2.09
C LEU A 24 24.55 4.15 1.93
N ARG A 25 23.86 3.03 1.71
CA ARG A 25 22.40 2.95 1.75
C ARG A 25 21.98 2.27 3.05
N PRO A 26 21.40 3.01 4.02
CA PRO A 26 21.02 2.41 5.28
C PRO A 26 19.83 1.47 5.10
N CYS A 27 19.72 0.49 5.99
CA CYS A 27 18.55 -0.38 6.07
C CYS A 27 17.36 0.41 6.58
N VAL A 28 16.23 0.30 5.89
CA VAL A 28 14.93 0.75 6.39
C VAL A 28 14.22 -0.48 6.95
N VAL A 29 13.74 -0.38 8.18
CA VAL A 29 13.11 -1.50 8.88
C VAL A 29 11.71 -1.09 9.27
N GLU A 30 10.73 -1.90 8.87
CA GLU A 30 9.33 -1.73 9.23
C GLU A 30 8.83 -3.03 9.89
N PRO A 31 7.85 -2.98 10.79
CA PRO A 31 7.19 -4.19 11.28
C PRO A 31 6.59 -4.97 10.11
N PHE A 32 6.81 -6.29 10.10
CA PHE A 32 6.13 -7.14 9.15
C PHE A 32 4.68 -7.34 9.59
N GLU A 33 3.73 -6.90 8.78
CA GLU A 33 2.31 -7.19 8.97
C GLU A 33 1.99 -8.55 8.34
N ALA A 34 1.70 -9.54 9.19
CA ALA A 34 1.28 -10.85 8.74
C ALA A 34 -0.13 -10.76 8.15
N ASN A 35 -0.22 -10.78 6.82
CA ASN A 35 -1.47 -11.01 6.13
C ASN A 35 -1.77 -12.52 6.19
N GLU A 36 -2.58 -12.94 7.16
CA GLU A 36 -3.10 -14.31 7.24
C GLU A 36 -4.23 -14.52 6.22
N ASP A 37 -3.96 -14.27 4.94
CA ASP A 37 -4.93 -14.35 3.83
C ASP A 37 -5.08 -15.78 3.28
N ASN A 38 -4.91 -16.80 4.11
CA ASN A 38 -4.96 -18.19 3.63
C ASN A 38 -6.40 -18.62 3.26
N ASP A 39 -7.39 -18.11 4.01
CA ASP A 39 -8.80 -18.48 3.85
C ASP A 39 -9.69 -17.32 3.34
N GLY A 40 -9.12 -16.12 3.18
CA GLY A 40 -9.84 -14.91 2.78
C GLY A 40 -11.01 -14.55 3.71
N LEU A 41 -12.08 -14.00 3.13
CA LEU A 41 -13.32 -13.64 3.85
C LEU A 41 -14.51 -14.49 3.35
N PRO A 42 -14.70 -15.72 3.88
CA PRO A 42 -15.72 -16.62 3.39
C PRO A 42 -17.13 -16.17 3.79
N GLU A 43 -18.14 -16.48 2.96
CA GLU A 43 -19.54 -16.08 3.19
C GLU A 43 -20.09 -16.51 4.59
N LYS A 44 -19.56 -17.61 5.13
CA LYS A 44 -19.92 -18.11 6.47
C LYS A 44 -19.38 -17.25 7.63
N SER A 45 -18.33 -16.45 7.42
CA SER A 45 -17.77 -15.55 8.44
C SER A 45 -18.43 -14.18 8.47
N LEU A 46 -19.29 -13.87 7.49
CA LEU A 46 -20.00 -12.60 7.42
C LEU A 46 -21.17 -12.55 8.40
N ASN A 47 -21.36 -11.40 9.05
CA ASN A 47 -22.49 -11.17 9.93
C ASN A 47 -23.76 -10.86 9.13
N LYS A 48 -24.54 -11.89 8.84
CA LYS A 48 -25.79 -11.81 8.05
C LYS A 48 -26.92 -11.01 8.73
N LYS A 49 -26.78 -10.70 10.02
CA LYS A 49 -27.76 -9.89 10.77
C LYS A 49 -27.59 -8.38 10.55
N LEU A 50 -26.45 -7.96 9.99
CA LEU A 50 -26.20 -6.55 9.72
C LEU A 50 -27.16 -6.07 8.62
N ALA A 51 -27.82 -4.93 8.83
CA ALA A 51 -28.76 -4.39 7.84
C ALA A 51 -28.06 -4.09 6.51
N GLU A 52 -26.81 -3.61 6.57
CA GLU A 52 -25.95 -3.32 5.42
C GLU A 52 -25.68 -4.58 4.58
N PHE A 53 -25.47 -5.75 5.22
CA PHE A 53 -25.24 -7.01 4.51
C PHE A 53 -26.39 -7.33 3.54
N ASN A 54 -27.63 -7.18 4.01
CA ASN A 54 -28.81 -7.43 3.18
C ASN A 54 -29.04 -6.29 2.19
N HIS A 55 -28.83 -5.04 2.61
CA HIS A 55 -28.99 -3.86 1.76
C HIS A 55 -28.07 -3.89 0.53
N GLU A 56 -26.77 -4.13 0.72
CA GLU A 56 -25.78 -4.17 -0.37
C GLU A 56 -26.02 -5.33 -1.34
N ARG A 57 -26.57 -6.46 -0.85
CA ARG A 57 -26.87 -7.65 -1.67
C ARG A 57 -28.21 -7.60 -2.39
N ASN A 58 -29.05 -6.59 -2.12
CA ASN A 58 -30.32 -6.43 -2.82
C ASN A 58 -30.14 -6.17 -4.32
N VAL A 59 -28.98 -5.68 -4.75
CA VAL A 59 -28.65 -5.52 -6.16
C VAL A 59 -27.38 -6.29 -6.49
N GLY A 60 -27.50 -7.26 -7.40
CA GLY A 60 -26.39 -8.12 -7.80
C GLY A 60 -25.33 -7.41 -8.66
N PRO A 61 -24.23 -8.12 -8.97
CA PRO A 61 -23.21 -7.65 -9.90
C PRO A 61 -23.84 -7.34 -11.27
N ARG A 62 -23.57 -6.14 -11.80
CA ARG A 62 -24.13 -5.65 -13.06
C ARG A 62 -23.22 -4.63 -13.72
N PHE A 63 -23.45 -4.40 -15.01
CA PHE A 63 -22.96 -3.20 -15.68
C PHE A 63 -24.03 -2.11 -15.60
N ALA A 64 -23.62 -0.90 -15.22
CA ALA A 64 -24.51 0.24 -15.22
C ALA A 64 -24.86 0.66 -16.66
N GLU A 65 -26.13 1.01 -16.89
CA GLU A 65 -26.60 1.48 -18.18
C GLU A 65 -26.04 2.87 -18.50
N VAL A 66 -25.62 3.08 -19.75
CA VAL A 66 -25.08 4.38 -20.18
C VAL A 66 -26.13 5.47 -20.02
N GLY A 67 -25.76 6.57 -19.35
CA GLY A 67 -26.68 7.67 -19.01
C GLY A 67 -27.47 7.47 -17.72
N SER A 68 -27.34 6.33 -17.04
CA SER A 68 -27.87 6.16 -15.68
C SER A 68 -27.01 6.91 -14.65
N PHE A 69 -27.64 7.27 -13.52
CA PHE A 69 -26.93 7.83 -12.37
C PHE A 69 -25.78 6.94 -11.89
N GLU A 70 -25.99 5.62 -11.85
CA GLU A 70 -24.97 4.65 -11.45
C GLU A 70 -23.75 4.69 -12.39
N HIS A 71 -23.99 4.78 -13.69
CA HIS A 71 -22.93 4.88 -14.69
C HIS A 71 -22.14 6.18 -14.56
N GLU A 72 -22.81 7.32 -14.39
CA GLU A 72 -22.15 8.61 -14.18
C GLU A 72 -21.32 8.63 -12.89
N TYR A 73 -21.91 8.16 -11.79
CA TYR A 73 -21.24 8.08 -10.50
C TYR A 73 -20.02 7.16 -10.56
N GLY A 74 -20.18 5.96 -11.13
CA GLY A 74 -19.09 5.01 -11.34
C GLY A 74 -17.99 5.56 -12.26
N THR A 75 -18.34 6.35 -13.27
CA THR A 75 -17.38 7.00 -14.16
C THR A 75 -16.53 8.03 -13.43
N ARG A 76 -17.13 8.86 -12.56
CA ARG A 76 -16.38 9.82 -11.72
C ARG A 76 -15.42 9.11 -10.77
N TRP A 77 -15.84 7.99 -10.17
CA TRP A 77 -14.96 7.15 -9.36
C TRP A 77 -13.79 6.59 -10.15
N LYS A 78 -14.02 6.08 -11.37
CA LYS A 78 -12.93 5.61 -12.24
C LYS A 78 -11.93 6.72 -12.57
N GLN A 79 -12.41 7.92 -12.88
CA GLN A 79 -11.55 9.09 -13.14
C GLN A 79 -10.71 9.46 -11.91
N LEU A 80 -11.29 9.41 -10.71
CA LEU A 80 -10.57 9.66 -9.46
C LEU A 80 -9.44 8.64 -9.23
N LEU A 81 -9.73 7.36 -9.44
CA LEU A 81 -8.73 6.29 -9.29
C LEU A 81 -7.60 6.41 -10.32
N GLU A 82 -7.91 6.79 -11.56
CA GLU A 82 -6.91 7.03 -12.60
C GLU A 82 -6.03 8.24 -12.28
N LEU A 83 -6.62 9.32 -11.76
CA LEU A 83 -5.88 10.47 -11.26
C LEU A 83 -4.95 10.09 -10.11
N PHE A 84 -5.44 9.30 -9.15
CA PHE A 84 -4.64 8.79 -8.04
C PHE A 84 -3.45 7.96 -8.55
N LYS A 85 -3.69 7.03 -9.47
CA LYS A 85 -2.66 6.20 -10.09
C LYS A 85 -1.58 7.06 -10.76
N THR A 86 -1.99 8.06 -11.54
CA THR A 86 -1.08 9.00 -12.23
C THR A 86 -0.20 9.75 -11.22
N LYS A 87 -0.79 10.27 -10.14
CA LYS A 87 -0.04 10.96 -9.07
C LYS A 87 0.94 10.03 -8.37
N GLN A 88 0.52 8.80 -8.05
CA GLN A 88 1.37 7.80 -7.42
C GLN A 88 2.56 7.42 -8.32
N GLU A 89 2.34 7.27 -9.63
CA GLU A 89 3.42 6.97 -10.57
C GLU A 89 4.40 8.14 -10.73
N ALA A 90 3.91 9.38 -10.77
CA ALA A 90 4.77 10.56 -10.81
C ALA A 90 5.68 10.61 -9.57
N LEU A 91 5.12 10.42 -8.38
CA LEU A 91 5.86 10.40 -7.13
C LEU A 91 6.91 9.27 -7.11
N LYS A 92 6.56 8.07 -7.59
CA LYS A 92 7.50 6.95 -7.69
C LYS A 92 8.67 7.25 -8.65
N ARG A 93 8.41 7.94 -9.76
CA ARG A 93 9.46 8.34 -10.72
C ARG A 93 10.39 9.39 -10.12
N GLU A 94 9.83 10.41 -9.46
CA GLU A 94 10.59 11.45 -8.76
C GLU A 94 11.54 10.84 -7.72
N LEU A 95 11.01 10.00 -6.82
CA LEU A 95 11.80 9.30 -5.81
C LEU A 95 12.95 8.50 -6.44
N LYS A 96 12.66 7.74 -7.52
CA LYS A 96 13.68 6.94 -8.21
C LYS A 96 14.79 7.80 -8.84
N MET A 97 14.45 8.99 -9.34
CA MET A 97 15.45 9.92 -9.90
C MET A 97 16.31 10.54 -8.80
N GLU A 98 15.73 10.90 -7.66
CA GLU A 98 16.48 11.39 -6.50
C GLU A 98 17.43 10.33 -5.94
N GLU A 99 16.96 9.09 -5.79
CA GLU A 99 17.78 7.97 -5.35
C GLU A 99 18.99 7.77 -6.28
N LYS A 100 18.78 7.76 -7.60
CA LYS A 100 19.86 7.61 -8.59
C LYS A 100 20.88 8.74 -8.51
N THR A 101 20.41 9.97 -8.34
CA THR A 101 21.27 11.15 -8.18
C THR A 101 22.12 11.04 -6.92
N ARG A 102 21.49 10.70 -5.78
CA ARG A 102 22.18 10.51 -4.49
C ARG A 102 23.19 9.37 -4.52
N SER A 103 22.88 8.23 -5.12
CA SER A 103 23.83 7.13 -5.27
C SER A 103 25.04 7.50 -6.13
N SER A 104 24.82 8.28 -7.20
CA SER A 104 25.92 8.74 -8.08
C SER A 104 26.84 9.74 -7.37
N ASN A 105 26.28 10.61 -6.51
CA ASN A 105 27.05 11.57 -5.74
C ASN A 105 27.76 10.94 -4.53
N GLY A 106 27.15 9.93 -3.90
CA GLY A 106 27.77 9.20 -2.78
C GLY A 106 29.01 8.42 -3.16
N ILE A 107 29.07 7.84 -4.37
CA ILE A 107 30.25 7.12 -4.87
C ILE A 107 31.43 8.06 -5.18
N ARG A 108 31.15 9.33 -5.50
CA ARG A 108 32.21 10.32 -5.84
C ARG A 108 32.90 10.91 -4.61
N SER A 109 32.34 10.71 -3.42
CA SER A 109 32.80 11.32 -2.18
C SER A 109 33.60 10.36 -1.28
N ILE A 110 33.86 9.13 -1.76
CA ILE A 110 34.64 8.08 -1.10
C ILE A 110 35.85 7.80 -1.99
#